data_AF-A0A645CCG3-F1
#
_entry.id   AF-A0A645CCG3-F1
#
_cell.length_a   1.000
_cell.length_b   1.000
_cell.length_c   1.000
_cell.angle_alpha   90.00
_cell.angle_beta   90.00
_cell.angle_gamma   90.00
#
_symmetry.space_group_name_H-M   'P 1'
#
loop_
_entity.id
_entity.type
_entity.pdbx_description
1 polymer ?
#
loop_
_entity_poly.entity_id
_entity_poly.type
_entity_poly.pdbx_seq_one_letter_code
_entity_poly.pdbx_strand_id
1 'polypeptide(L)'
;MGVPTIVLARTDAEAANLITSDHDANDKPFLTGERTQEGFYRVKNGLEQAISRGIAYAPYADLVWCETGTPDIGFAREFAQAVLAANPGKLLSYNCSPSFNWKKNLSDSQIASFQEELAALGYKYQFITLAGIHSNWYNTFKFAHAYARGEGMKHYVEMIQEPEFAAREQGYTFVSHQQEVGAGYFDDVTTVIQGGSSSVKALTGSTEEEQFH
;
A
#
# COMPACT_ATOMS: atom_id res chain seq x y z
N MET A 1 23.86 -0.62 12.80
CA MET A 1 22.88 -1.71 12.64
C MET A 1 23.43 -2.91 11.87
N GLY A 2 24.36 -2.75 10.91
CA GLY A 2 24.99 -3.92 10.25
C GLY A 2 24.04 -4.77 9.42
N VAL A 3 22.91 -4.19 8.97
CA VAL A 3 21.86 -4.85 8.19
C VAL A 3 21.64 -4.08 6.88
N PRO A 4 21.33 -4.77 5.76
CA PRO A 4 21.10 -4.15 4.46
C PRO A 4 19.65 -3.67 4.35
N THR A 5 19.27 -2.67 5.15
CA THR A 5 17.92 -2.06 5.05
C THR A 5 17.76 -1.40 3.70
N ILE A 6 16.66 -1.72 3.01
CA ILE A 6 16.30 -1.10 1.74
C ILE A 6 15.85 0.34 1.97
N VAL A 7 16.45 1.27 1.23
CA VAL A 7 16.13 2.70 1.26
C VAL A 7 15.39 3.08 -0.02
N LEU A 8 14.20 3.66 0.15
CA LEU A 8 13.39 4.19 -0.95
C LEU A 8 13.35 5.71 -0.84
N ALA A 9 13.83 6.41 -1.89
CA ALA A 9 13.76 7.86 -1.98
C ALA A 9 12.51 8.29 -2.77
N ARG A 10 11.68 9.11 -2.14
CA ARG A 10 10.47 9.70 -2.73
C ARG A 10 10.72 11.15 -3.11
N THR A 11 10.18 11.59 -4.25
CA THR A 11 10.01 13.00 -4.59
C THR A 11 8.54 13.34 -4.79
N ASP A 12 8.15 14.53 -4.33
CA ASP A 12 6.81 15.13 -4.48
C ASP A 12 6.81 16.30 -5.48
N ALA A 13 7.92 16.49 -6.20
CA ALA A 13 8.12 17.65 -7.07
C ALA A 13 7.22 17.70 -8.31
N GLU A 14 6.46 16.65 -8.59
CA GLU A 14 5.44 16.67 -9.64
C GLU A 14 4.35 17.71 -9.33
N ALA A 15 3.89 17.78 -8.07
CA ALA A 15 2.81 18.68 -7.64
C ALA A 15 3.25 19.77 -6.66
N ALA A 16 4.36 19.58 -5.94
CA ALA A 16 4.82 20.54 -4.94
C ALA A 16 5.35 21.84 -5.58
N ASN A 17 4.61 22.95 -5.38
CA ASN A 17 4.92 24.26 -5.97
C ASN A 17 5.71 25.20 -5.04
N LEU A 18 6.19 24.71 -3.90
CA LEU A 18 6.96 25.47 -2.91
C LEU A 18 8.21 24.70 -2.47
N ILE A 19 9.30 25.43 -2.21
CA ILE A 19 10.54 24.92 -1.59
C ILE A 19 11.03 25.88 -0.51
N THR A 20 11.74 25.36 0.48
CA THR A 20 12.18 26.13 1.66
C THR A 20 13.32 27.11 1.39
N SER A 21 14.26 26.76 0.50
CA SER A 21 15.45 27.55 0.23
C SER A 21 15.87 27.41 -1.23
N ASP A 22 16.54 28.43 -1.75
CA ASP A 22 17.16 28.49 -3.07
C ASP A 22 18.66 28.12 -3.06
N HIS A 23 19.17 27.55 -1.96
CA HIS A 23 20.59 27.30 -1.77
C HIS A 23 21.17 26.30 -2.79
N ASP A 24 20.46 25.19 -3.03
CA ASP A 24 20.93 24.08 -3.86
C ASP A 24 20.90 24.44 -5.35
N ALA A 25 22.02 24.24 -6.04
CA ALA A 25 22.14 24.49 -7.48
C ALA A 25 21.23 23.59 -8.32
N ASN A 26 20.89 22.39 -7.85
CA ASN A 26 19.99 21.48 -8.54
C ASN A 26 18.54 21.99 -8.56
N ASP A 27 18.14 22.78 -7.56
CA ASP A 27 16.78 23.34 -7.46
C ASP A 27 16.61 24.68 -8.17
N LYS A 28 17.70 25.44 -8.34
CA LYS A 28 17.69 26.77 -8.95
C LYS A 28 17.00 26.86 -10.32
N PRO A 29 17.18 25.91 -11.26
CA PRO A 29 16.51 25.97 -12.56
C PRO A 29 14.97 26.00 -12.47
N PHE A 30 14.41 25.49 -11.38
CA PHE A 30 12.97 25.37 -11.18
C PHE A 30 12.37 26.54 -10.39
N LEU A 31 13.20 27.39 -9.77
CA LEU A 31 12.71 28.57 -9.05
C LEU A 31 12.03 29.57 -10.01
N THR A 32 10.93 30.18 -9.57
CA THR A 32 10.28 31.26 -10.34
C THR A 32 10.84 32.65 -10.00
N GLY A 33 11.55 32.78 -8.88
CA GLY A 33 12.00 34.06 -8.32
C GLY A 33 11.00 34.69 -7.33
N GLU A 34 9.79 34.14 -7.21
CA GLU A 34 8.78 34.62 -6.26
C GLU A 34 8.89 33.94 -4.90
N ARG A 35 8.48 34.66 -3.84
CA ARG A 35 8.39 34.13 -2.47
C ARG A 35 7.01 34.33 -1.87
N THR A 36 6.63 33.43 -0.95
CA THR A 36 5.42 33.56 -0.13
C THR A 36 5.67 34.43 1.09
N GLN A 37 4.62 34.79 1.83
CA GLN A 37 4.71 35.59 3.05
C GLN A 37 5.49 34.86 4.17
N GLU A 38 5.36 33.53 4.22
CA GLU A 38 6.08 32.65 5.13
C GLU A 38 7.56 32.48 4.75
N GLY A 39 7.96 32.98 3.57
CA GLY A 39 9.33 32.96 3.09
C GLY A 39 9.70 31.77 2.19
N PHE A 40 8.74 30.92 1.81
CA PHE A 40 8.99 29.84 0.84
C PHE A 40 9.22 30.39 -0.56
N TYR A 41 10.01 29.69 -1.36
CA TYR A 41 10.23 30.01 -2.77
C TYR A 41 9.24 29.23 -3.63
N ARG A 42 8.68 29.88 -4.65
CA ARG A 42 7.84 29.20 -5.65
C ARG A 42 8.70 28.47 -6.67
N VAL A 43 8.26 27.27 -7.05
CA VAL A 43 8.92 26.43 -8.06
C VAL A 43 7.96 26.04 -9.18
N LYS A 44 8.55 25.76 -10.35
CA LYS A 44 7.91 25.11 -11.49
C LYS A 44 7.87 23.61 -11.23
N ASN A 45 6.82 23.16 -10.55
CA ASN A 45 6.57 21.75 -10.31
C ASN A 45 6.29 20.99 -11.63
N GLY A 46 6.51 19.68 -11.61
CA GLY A 46 6.20 18.79 -12.73
C GLY A 46 7.29 17.76 -13.00
N LEU A 47 7.19 17.13 -14.18
CA LEU A 47 8.06 16.01 -14.57
C LEU A 47 9.55 16.37 -14.55
N GLU A 48 9.93 17.53 -15.07
CA GLU A 48 11.35 17.92 -15.15
C GLU A 48 12.01 18.03 -13.76
N GLN A 49 11.31 18.64 -12.80
CA GLN A 49 11.81 18.77 -11.43
C GLN A 49 11.82 17.41 -10.71
N ALA A 50 10.80 16.59 -10.95
CA ALA A 50 10.76 15.21 -10.45
C ALA A 50 11.94 14.38 -10.96
N ILE A 51 12.23 14.41 -12.27
CA ILE A 51 13.37 13.72 -12.88
C ILE A 51 14.68 14.20 -12.27
N SER A 52 14.88 15.53 -12.18
CA SER A 52 16.10 16.11 -11.59
C SER A 52 16.35 15.57 -10.18
N ARG A 53 15.33 15.57 -9.32
CA ARG A 53 15.43 15.01 -7.97
C ARG A 53 15.61 13.49 -7.97
N GLY A 54 14.87 12.76 -8.82
CA GLY A 54 14.99 11.31 -8.94
C GLY A 54 16.40 10.86 -9.30
N ILE A 55 17.05 11.56 -10.25
CA ILE A 55 18.45 11.33 -10.63
C ILE A 55 19.39 11.67 -9.47
N ALA A 56 19.19 12.80 -8.80
CA ALA A 56 20.03 13.22 -7.68
C ALA A 56 19.95 12.24 -6.49
N TYR A 57 18.81 11.61 -6.26
CA TYR A 57 18.61 10.68 -5.14
C TYR A 57 19.10 9.27 -5.46
N ALA A 58 19.12 8.87 -6.73
CA ALA A 58 19.41 7.51 -7.15
C ALA A 58 20.72 6.90 -6.58
N PRO A 59 21.85 7.62 -6.44
CA PRO A 59 23.06 7.07 -5.83
C PRO A 59 22.93 6.72 -4.34
N TYR A 60 21.92 7.27 -3.66
CA TYR A 60 21.74 7.17 -2.21
C TYR A 60 20.55 6.31 -1.79
N ALA A 61 19.81 5.75 -2.74
CA ALA A 61 18.64 4.93 -2.49
C ALA A 61 18.63 3.68 -3.37
N ASP A 62 18.10 2.58 -2.84
CA ASP A 62 17.91 1.34 -3.58
C ASP A 62 16.79 1.49 -4.61
N LEU A 63 15.71 2.20 -4.23
CA LEU A 63 14.58 2.52 -5.10
C LEU A 63 14.30 4.02 -5.15
N VAL A 64 13.81 4.49 -6.31
CA VAL A 64 13.32 5.86 -6.49
C VAL A 64 11.83 5.85 -6.84
N TRP A 65 11.08 6.78 -6.24
CA TRP A 65 9.65 6.97 -6.43
C TRP A 65 9.34 8.46 -6.67
N CYS A 66 8.53 8.76 -7.67
CA CYS A 66 7.86 10.06 -7.81
C CYS A 66 6.36 9.89 -7.49
N GLU A 67 5.83 10.68 -6.56
CA GLU A 67 4.37 10.82 -6.42
C GLU A 67 3.81 11.55 -7.65
N THR A 68 2.61 11.18 -8.09
CA THR A 68 1.95 11.76 -9.27
C THR A 68 0.51 12.15 -8.99
N GLY A 69 -0.03 13.12 -9.73
CA GLY A 69 -1.43 13.53 -9.63
C GLY A 69 -2.45 12.58 -10.30
N THR A 70 -2.01 11.76 -11.26
CA THR A 70 -2.87 10.83 -12.03
C THR A 70 -2.15 9.51 -12.33
N PRO A 71 -2.89 8.41 -12.65
CA PRO A 71 -2.30 7.15 -13.08
C PRO A 71 -1.94 7.23 -14.58
N ASP A 72 -0.86 7.95 -14.90
CA ASP A 72 -0.43 8.20 -16.28
C ASP A 72 0.83 7.38 -16.62
N ILE A 73 0.68 6.40 -17.52
CA ILE A 73 1.79 5.56 -17.98
C ILE A 73 2.80 6.32 -18.83
N GLY A 74 2.40 7.40 -19.51
CA GLY A 74 3.27 8.27 -20.28
C GLY A 74 4.25 9.00 -19.38
N PHE A 75 3.73 9.66 -18.33
CA PHE A 75 4.56 10.28 -17.29
C PHE A 75 5.52 9.26 -16.66
N ALA A 76 5.01 8.09 -16.27
CA ALA A 76 5.82 7.02 -15.66
C ALA A 76 6.95 6.57 -16.58
N ARG A 77 6.68 6.44 -17.89
CA ARG A 77 7.68 6.07 -18.89
C ARG A 77 8.77 7.12 -19.03
N GLU A 78 8.41 8.39 -19.15
CA GLU A 78 9.39 9.48 -19.30
C GLU A 78 10.28 9.62 -18.06
N PHE A 79 9.68 9.54 -16.86
CA PHE A 79 10.43 9.53 -15.61
C PHE A 79 11.40 8.35 -15.54
N ALA A 80 10.92 7.13 -15.81
CA ALA A 80 11.73 5.92 -15.76
C ALA A 80 12.89 5.97 -16.75
N GLN A 81 12.63 6.37 -18.00
CA GLN A 81 13.66 6.47 -19.03
C GLN A 81 14.77 7.46 -18.65
N ALA A 82 14.42 8.63 -18.11
CA ALA A 82 15.41 9.62 -17.71
C ALA A 82 16.25 9.16 -16.51
N VAL A 83 15.62 8.59 -15.48
CA VAL A 83 16.33 8.09 -14.30
C VAL A 83 17.24 6.91 -14.67
N LEU A 84 16.77 5.96 -15.48
CA LEU A 84 17.54 4.79 -15.92
C LEU A 84 18.65 5.15 -16.90
N ALA A 85 18.49 6.17 -17.73
CA ALA A 85 19.56 6.67 -18.59
C ALA A 85 20.74 7.22 -17.77
N ALA A 86 20.46 7.96 -16.70
CA ALA A 86 21.47 8.48 -15.80
C ALA A 86 21.99 7.42 -14.80
N ASN A 87 21.15 6.46 -14.42
CA ASN A 87 21.44 5.43 -13.43
C ASN A 87 20.95 4.05 -13.93
N PRO A 88 21.69 3.40 -14.85
CA PRO A 88 21.29 2.11 -15.40
C PRO A 88 21.06 1.06 -14.30
N GLY A 89 19.93 0.36 -14.38
CA GLY A 89 19.55 -0.67 -13.39
C GLY A 89 18.96 -0.15 -12.09
N LYS A 90 18.76 1.16 -11.92
CA LYS A 90 18.06 1.71 -10.74
C LYS A 90 16.64 1.15 -10.66
N LEU A 91 16.29 0.58 -9.50
CA LEU A 91 14.94 0.09 -9.26
C LEU A 91 13.99 1.28 -9.02
N LEU A 92 12.79 1.20 -9.58
CA LEU A 92 11.77 2.23 -9.40
C LEU A 92 10.60 1.69 -8.60
N SER A 93 9.83 2.60 -8.02
CA SER A 93 8.66 2.30 -7.22
C SER A 93 7.48 3.18 -7.63
N TYR A 94 6.27 2.61 -7.62
CA TYR A 94 5.04 3.28 -8.06
C TYR A 94 3.90 3.10 -7.06
N ASN A 95 3.25 4.21 -6.70
CA ASN A 95 2.03 4.21 -5.90
C ASN A 95 0.80 4.11 -6.81
N CYS A 96 0.14 2.96 -6.81
CA CYS A 96 -1.17 2.76 -7.43
C CYS A 96 -2.25 3.38 -6.51
N SER A 97 -2.24 4.71 -6.42
CA SER A 97 -2.96 5.45 -5.38
C SER A 97 -4.48 5.33 -5.47
N PRO A 98 -5.18 5.03 -4.35
CA PRO A 98 -6.63 5.18 -4.26
C PRO A 98 -7.12 6.62 -4.35
N SER A 99 -6.23 7.62 -4.20
CA SER A 99 -6.57 9.03 -4.44
C SER A 99 -6.89 9.32 -5.92
N PHE A 100 -6.50 8.41 -6.83
CA PHE A 100 -6.87 8.50 -8.23
C PHE A 100 -8.31 8.03 -8.46
N ASN A 101 -9.06 8.78 -9.26
CA ASN A 101 -10.27 8.25 -9.87
C ASN A 101 -9.87 7.41 -11.10
N TRP A 102 -9.59 6.12 -10.90
CA TRP A 102 -9.05 5.22 -11.94
C TRP A 102 -9.91 5.20 -13.21
N LYS A 103 -11.22 4.98 -13.09
CA LYS A 103 -12.16 4.90 -14.22
C LYS A 103 -12.38 6.23 -14.94
N LYS A 104 -12.10 7.36 -14.28
CA LYS A 104 -12.12 8.68 -14.93
C LYS A 104 -10.89 8.88 -15.82
N ASN A 105 -9.77 8.24 -15.50
CA ASN A 105 -8.50 8.45 -16.19
C ASN A 105 -8.18 7.36 -17.22
N LEU A 106 -8.59 6.12 -16.97
CA LEU A 106 -8.16 4.93 -17.73
C LEU A 106 -9.36 4.05 -18.13
N SER A 107 -9.22 3.36 -19.25
CA SER A 107 -10.13 2.28 -19.66
C SER A 107 -9.90 1.00 -18.85
N ASP A 108 -10.87 0.07 -18.91
CA ASP A 108 -10.78 -1.24 -18.24
C ASP A 108 -9.55 -2.04 -18.68
N SER A 109 -9.22 -2.02 -19.98
CA SER A 109 -8.05 -2.70 -20.51
C SER A 109 -6.76 -2.07 -19.99
N GLN A 110 -6.69 -0.74 -19.92
CA GLN A 110 -5.54 -0.02 -19.37
C GLN A 110 -5.36 -0.27 -17.87
N ILE A 111 -6.46 -0.30 -17.10
CA ILE A 111 -6.42 -0.61 -15.67
C ILE A 111 -5.89 -2.02 -15.45
N ALA A 112 -6.35 -2.99 -16.26
CA ALA A 112 -5.93 -4.38 -16.14
C ALA A 112 -4.43 -4.59 -16.45
N SER A 113 -3.88 -3.88 -17.44
CA SER A 113 -2.46 -3.99 -17.83
C SER A 113 -1.52 -3.04 -17.07
N PHE A 114 -2.05 -2.09 -16.29
CA PHE A 114 -1.28 -0.96 -15.75
C PHE A 114 -0.02 -1.39 -14.98
N GLN A 115 -0.14 -2.37 -14.09
CA GLN A 115 0.98 -2.84 -13.26
C GLN A 115 2.03 -3.61 -14.08
N GLU A 116 1.60 -4.34 -15.10
CA GLU A 116 2.50 -5.07 -16.02
C GLU A 116 3.30 -4.08 -16.88
N GLU A 117 2.64 -3.03 -17.39
CA GLU A 117 3.29 -1.95 -18.13
C GLU A 117 4.30 -1.20 -17.26
N LEU A 118 3.96 -0.88 -16.01
CA LEU A 118 4.90 -0.30 -15.04
C LEU A 118 6.09 -1.23 -14.76
N ALA A 119 5.85 -2.53 -14.59
CA ALA A 119 6.92 -3.49 -14.32
C ALA A 119 7.92 -3.58 -15.47
N ALA A 120 7.45 -3.46 -16.72
CA ALA A 120 8.29 -3.42 -17.92
C ALA A 120 9.18 -2.16 -17.99
N LEU A 121 8.74 -1.05 -17.37
CA LEU A 121 9.48 0.22 -17.29
C LEU A 121 10.50 0.27 -16.14
N GLY A 122 10.56 -0.75 -15.28
CA GLY A 122 11.50 -0.81 -14.15
C GLY A 122 10.89 -0.51 -12.77
N TYR A 123 9.57 -0.32 -12.69
CA TYR A 123 8.85 -0.19 -11.41
C TYR A 123 8.67 -1.57 -10.76
N LYS A 124 9.63 -1.97 -9.93
CA LYS A 124 9.69 -3.31 -9.32
C LYS A 124 9.01 -3.41 -7.97
N TYR A 125 8.75 -2.28 -7.31
CA TYR A 125 7.89 -2.22 -6.14
C TYR A 125 6.65 -1.40 -6.48
N GLN A 126 5.47 -2.01 -6.39
CA GLN A 126 4.19 -1.37 -6.69
C GLN A 126 3.23 -1.65 -5.55
N PHE A 127 2.52 -0.62 -5.09
CA PHE A 127 1.68 -0.73 -3.90
C PHE A 127 0.46 0.17 -3.99
N ILE A 128 -0.60 -0.23 -3.30
CA ILE A 128 -1.83 0.55 -3.12
C ILE A 128 -1.83 1.05 -1.67
N THR A 129 -1.52 2.33 -1.47
CA THR A 129 -1.32 2.92 -0.13
C THR A 129 -2.49 2.72 0.83
N LEU A 130 -3.73 2.94 0.37
CA LEU A 130 -4.93 2.98 1.22
C LEU A 130 -5.86 1.76 1.02
N ALA A 131 -5.38 0.66 0.43
CA ALA A 131 -6.20 -0.53 0.15
C ALA A 131 -6.92 -1.06 1.40
N GLY A 132 -6.18 -1.19 2.51
CA GLY A 132 -6.73 -1.71 3.77
C GLY A 132 -7.84 -0.83 4.35
N ILE A 133 -7.69 0.50 4.29
CA ILE A 133 -8.70 1.44 4.79
C ILE A 133 -9.96 1.37 3.94
N HIS A 134 -9.83 1.46 2.61
CA HIS A 134 -10.98 1.43 1.71
C HIS A 134 -11.73 0.10 1.79
N SER A 135 -11.01 -1.03 1.80
CA SER A 135 -11.63 -2.36 1.89
C SER A 135 -12.37 -2.54 3.22
N ASN A 136 -11.70 -2.23 4.34
CA ASN A 136 -12.29 -2.40 5.66
C ASN A 136 -13.52 -1.50 5.86
N TRP A 137 -13.36 -0.19 5.67
CA TRP A 137 -14.43 0.77 5.99
C TRP A 137 -15.64 0.60 5.08
N TYR A 138 -15.44 0.30 3.80
CA TYR A 138 -16.54 0.06 2.88
C TYR A 138 -17.34 -1.19 3.27
N ASN A 139 -16.66 -2.29 3.59
CA ASN A 139 -17.33 -3.53 4.00
C ASN A 139 -18.03 -3.38 5.36
N THR A 140 -17.38 -2.74 6.34
CA THR A 140 -18.01 -2.42 7.63
C THR A 140 -19.23 -1.53 7.46
N PHE A 141 -19.15 -0.48 6.62
CA PHE A 141 -20.28 0.40 6.35
C PHE A 141 -21.45 -0.38 5.74
N LYS A 142 -21.20 -1.20 4.71
CA LYS A 142 -22.25 -2.02 4.08
C LYS A 142 -22.93 -2.94 5.08
N PHE A 143 -22.15 -3.63 5.91
CA PHE A 143 -22.69 -4.52 6.94
C PHE A 143 -23.52 -3.73 7.97
N ALA A 144 -22.97 -2.69 8.57
CA ALA A 144 -23.67 -1.89 9.58
C ALA A 144 -24.96 -1.25 9.04
N HIS A 145 -24.92 -0.80 7.78
CA HIS A 145 -26.06 -0.21 7.09
C HIS A 145 -27.20 -1.20 6.84
N ALA A 146 -26.89 -2.46 6.52
CA ALA A 146 -27.86 -3.53 6.38
C ALA A 146 -28.40 -3.97 7.75
N TYR A 147 -27.49 -4.26 8.69
CA TYR A 147 -27.82 -4.71 10.05
C TYR A 147 -28.78 -3.76 10.77
N ALA A 148 -28.58 -2.43 10.63
CA ALA A 148 -29.44 -1.42 11.25
C ALA A 148 -30.84 -1.29 10.62
N ARG A 149 -31.08 -1.85 9.43
CA ARG A 149 -32.35 -1.74 8.70
C ARG A 149 -33.34 -2.89 8.91
N GLY A 150 -32.95 -3.91 9.65
CA GLY A 150 -33.81 -5.06 9.95
C GLY A 150 -33.06 -6.37 9.79
N GLU A 151 -33.72 -7.48 10.14
CA GLU A 151 -33.25 -8.87 9.99
C GLU A 151 -31.97 -9.25 10.77
N GLY A 152 -31.26 -8.28 11.36
CA GLY A 152 -30.21 -8.45 12.37
C GLY A 152 -29.19 -9.52 12.00
N MET A 153 -29.19 -10.62 12.76
CA MET A 153 -28.26 -11.74 12.58
C MET A 153 -28.30 -12.37 11.19
N LYS A 154 -29.42 -12.30 10.47
CA LYS A 154 -29.49 -12.78 9.08
C LYS A 154 -28.46 -12.07 8.21
N HIS A 155 -28.28 -10.76 8.37
CA HIS A 155 -27.27 -10.01 7.61
C HIS A 155 -25.84 -10.33 8.05
N TYR A 156 -25.60 -10.70 9.31
CA TYR A 156 -24.30 -11.22 9.72
C TYR A 156 -23.99 -12.56 9.06
N VAL A 157 -24.96 -13.49 9.06
CA VAL A 157 -24.80 -14.81 8.43
C VAL A 157 -24.56 -14.68 6.93
N GLU A 158 -25.41 -13.94 6.22
CA GLU A 158 -25.36 -13.84 4.75
C GLU A 158 -24.19 -13.01 4.22
N MET A 159 -23.79 -11.94 4.93
CA MET A 159 -22.78 -11.00 4.42
C MET A 159 -21.36 -11.27 4.94
N ILE A 160 -21.22 -11.97 6.07
CA ILE A 160 -19.94 -12.20 6.74
C ILE A 160 -19.67 -13.70 6.88
N GLN A 161 -20.50 -14.41 7.63
CA GLN A 161 -20.18 -15.79 8.05
C GLN A 161 -20.17 -16.81 6.89
N GLU A 162 -21.23 -16.87 6.09
CA GLU A 162 -21.31 -17.79 4.95
C GLU A 162 -20.23 -17.49 3.89
N PRO A 163 -19.96 -16.22 3.52
CA PRO A 163 -18.81 -15.88 2.69
C PRO A 163 -17.46 -16.33 3.27
N GLU A 164 -17.24 -16.19 4.58
CA GLU A 164 -16.02 -16.66 5.24
C GLU A 164 -15.90 -18.20 5.16
N PHE A 165 -16.99 -18.94 5.37
CA PHE A 165 -17.02 -20.39 5.20
C PHE A 165 -16.73 -20.82 3.76
N ALA A 166 -17.35 -20.17 2.77
CA ALA A 166 -17.08 -20.45 1.36
C ALA A 166 -15.62 -20.12 0.96
N ALA A 167 -15.04 -19.06 1.54
CA ALA A 167 -13.65 -18.68 1.30
C ALA A 167 -12.63 -19.67 1.89
N ARG A 168 -13.05 -20.59 2.78
CA ARG A 168 -12.18 -21.66 3.30
C ARG A 168 -11.59 -22.51 2.17
N GLU A 169 -12.36 -22.80 1.12
CA GLU A 169 -11.88 -23.56 -0.04
C GLU A 169 -10.79 -22.81 -0.83
N GLN A 170 -10.67 -21.51 -0.64
CA GLN A 170 -9.66 -20.64 -1.26
C GLN A 170 -8.49 -20.32 -0.31
N GLY A 171 -8.48 -20.91 0.89
CA GLY A 171 -7.40 -20.75 1.87
C GLY A 171 -7.65 -19.73 2.98
N TYR A 172 -8.88 -19.24 3.16
CA TYR A 172 -9.23 -18.38 4.31
C TYR A 172 -9.38 -19.20 5.60
N THR A 173 -8.71 -18.78 6.68
CA THR A 173 -8.59 -19.57 7.93
C THR A 173 -9.26 -18.95 9.15
N PHE A 174 -9.56 -17.64 9.14
CA PHE A 174 -10.08 -16.93 10.32
C PHE A 174 -11.54 -17.31 10.69
N VAL A 175 -12.22 -18.13 9.89
CA VAL A 175 -13.43 -18.88 10.29
C VAL A 175 -13.27 -19.59 11.63
N SER A 176 -12.05 -20.06 11.92
CA SER A 176 -11.61 -20.62 13.20
C SER A 176 -10.76 -19.58 13.93
N HIS A 177 -11.42 -18.53 14.43
CA HIS A 177 -10.76 -17.33 14.95
C HIS A 177 -9.92 -17.59 16.20
N GLN A 178 -10.25 -18.57 17.05
CA GLN A 178 -9.44 -18.95 18.22
C GLN A 178 -8.12 -19.57 17.78
N GLN A 179 -8.16 -20.49 16.82
CA GLN A 179 -6.96 -21.05 16.20
C GLN A 179 -6.10 -19.95 15.56
N GLU A 180 -6.70 -19.04 14.80
CA GLU A 180 -6.00 -18.00 14.05
C GLU A 180 -5.27 -16.99 14.96
N VAL A 181 -5.84 -16.67 16.12
CA VAL A 181 -5.17 -15.82 17.14
C VAL A 181 -4.19 -16.58 18.04
N GLY A 182 -3.98 -17.87 17.77
CA GLY A 182 -2.93 -18.67 18.41
C GLY A 182 -3.34 -19.37 19.70
N ALA A 183 -4.63 -19.64 19.93
CA ALA A 183 -5.07 -20.38 21.13
C ALA A 183 -4.34 -21.73 21.26
N GLY A 184 -4.20 -22.48 20.16
CA GLY A 184 -3.47 -23.75 20.15
C GLY A 184 -1.98 -23.61 20.44
N TYR A 185 -1.35 -22.53 19.96
CA TYR A 185 0.04 -22.23 20.29
C TYR A 185 0.23 -22.03 21.80
N PHE A 186 -0.68 -21.30 22.46
CA PHE A 186 -0.61 -21.11 23.91
C PHE A 186 -0.97 -22.37 24.72
N ASP A 187 -1.84 -23.24 24.18
CA ASP A 187 -2.11 -24.57 24.77
C ASP A 187 -0.85 -25.46 24.74
N ASP A 188 -0.07 -25.42 23.66
CA ASP A 188 1.19 -26.15 23.55
C ASP A 188 2.25 -25.59 24.50
N VAL A 189 2.39 -24.27 24.57
CA VAL A 189 3.26 -23.60 25.55
C VAL A 189 2.90 -24.04 26.98
N THR A 190 1.61 -24.07 27.32
CA THR A 190 1.13 -24.53 28.63
C THR A 190 1.44 -26.00 28.86
N THR A 191 1.23 -26.85 27.86
CA THR A 191 1.52 -28.29 27.93
C THR A 191 3.00 -28.56 28.18
N VAL A 192 3.90 -27.83 27.50
CA VAL A 192 5.35 -27.95 27.70
C VAL A 192 5.75 -27.50 29.11
N ILE A 193 5.23 -26.36 29.57
CA ILE A 193 5.53 -25.83 30.92
C ILE A 193 5.10 -26.83 32.01
N GLN A 194 3.97 -27.52 31.80
CA GLN A 194 3.40 -28.46 32.77
C GLN A 194 3.88 -29.91 32.57
N GLY A 195 4.93 -30.15 31.78
CA GLY A 195 5.53 -31.47 31.63
C GLY A 195 4.65 -32.49 30.91
N GLY A 196 3.77 -32.04 30.01
CA GLY A 196 2.92 -32.90 29.17
C GLY A 196 1.49 -33.09 29.67
N SER A 197 1.13 -32.60 30.86
CA SER A 197 -0.21 -32.73 31.42
C SER A 197 -0.78 -31.39 31.88
N SER A 198 -1.78 -30.87 31.17
CA SER A 198 -2.55 -29.67 31.55
C SER A 198 -4.04 -29.96 31.53
N SER A 199 -4.75 -29.53 32.58
CA SER A 199 -6.21 -29.63 32.70
C SER A 199 -6.95 -28.34 32.30
N VAL A 200 -6.23 -27.32 31.83
CA VAL A 200 -6.78 -25.96 31.57
C VAL A 200 -6.50 -25.49 30.14
N LYS A 201 -6.54 -26.41 29.17
CA LYS A 201 -6.40 -26.07 27.75
C LYS A 201 -7.65 -25.33 27.23
N ALA A 202 -7.47 -24.42 26.29
CA ALA A 202 -8.52 -23.55 25.77
C ALA A 202 -9.27 -24.13 24.56
N LEU A 203 -8.60 -24.90 23.69
CA LEU A 203 -9.22 -25.42 22.46
C LEU A 203 -10.09 -26.66 22.69
N THR A 204 -9.64 -27.58 23.54
CA THR A 204 -10.37 -28.83 23.83
C THR A 204 -11.69 -28.52 24.54
N GLY A 205 -12.81 -28.81 23.88
CA GLY A 205 -14.17 -28.49 24.35
C GLY A 205 -14.63 -27.06 24.05
N SER A 206 -13.97 -26.35 23.13
CA SER A 206 -14.42 -25.05 22.66
C SER A 206 -15.56 -25.16 21.63
N THR A 207 -16.39 -24.12 21.50
CA THR A 207 -17.43 -24.07 20.46
C THR A 207 -16.85 -24.09 19.05
N GLU A 208 -15.59 -23.65 18.90
CA GLU A 208 -14.87 -23.70 17.63
C GLU A 208 -14.60 -25.16 17.20
N GLU A 209 -14.12 -26.00 18.12
CA GLU A 209 -13.96 -27.44 17.87
C GLU A 209 -15.31 -28.10 17.54
N GLU A 210 -16.39 -27.70 18.21
CA GLU A 210 -17.69 -28.38 17.99
C GLU A 210 -18.42 -27.96 16.72
N GLN A 211 -18.28 -26.70 16.27
CA GLN A 211 -19.18 -26.11 15.26
C GLN A 211 -18.48 -25.66 13.98
N PHE A 212 -17.14 -25.64 13.93
CA PHE A 212 -16.39 -25.05 12.82
C PHE A 212 -15.49 -26.05 12.07
N HIS A 213 -15.62 -27.36 12.34
CA HIS A 213 -14.99 -28.44 11.56
C HIS A 213 -15.62 -28.60 10.17
#